data_AF-A0A2W6ZR86-F1
#
_entry.id   AF-A0A2W6ZR86-F1
#
_cell.length_a   1.000
_cell.length_b   1.000
_cell.length_c   1.000
_cell.angle_alpha   90.00
_cell.angle_beta   90.00
_cell.angle_gamma   90.00
#
_symmetry.space_group_name_H-M   'P 1'
#
loop_
_entity.id
_entity.type
_entity.pdbx_description
1 polymer ?
#
loop_
_entity_poly.entity_id
_entity_poly.type
_entity_poly.pdbx_seq_one_letter_code
_entity_poly.pdbx_strand_id
1 'polypeptide(L)'
;MKLLSRQVWINFLGLLPGSLVTVLAIAVAFLRFYDQQDFQFLSTVAQPQLWSNRLTVAALLAALANFGVEWNRRNREGDRETEARDREAERAEREAERAGREAERAGREVRRDRQEARRDRQEIRYRKAQLRYQLDPSEPHRRELEAVLAALEEYEQTLGEVISS
;
A
#
# COMPACT_ATOMS: atom_id res chain seq x y z
N MET A 1 17.65 -4.89 -27.61
CA MET A 1 17.01 -4.43 -28.87
C MET A 1 15.57 -4.91 -29.08
N LYS A 2 15.13 -6.08 -28.58
CA LYS A 2 13.74 -6.58 -28.74
C LYS A 2 12.64 -5.81 -27.98
N LEU A 3 12.99 -5.07 -26.92
CA LEU A 3 12.05 -4.27 -26.13
C LEU A 3 11.67 -2.94 -26.80
N LEU A 4 12.63 -2.31 -27.49
CA LEU A 4 12.42 -1.05 -28.21
C LEU A 4 11.49 -1.24 -29.43
N SER A 5 11.62 -2.35 -30.17
CA SER A 5 10.72 -2.62 -31.29
C SER A 5 9.28 -2.83 -30.84
N ARG A 6 9.06 -3.56 -29.73
CA ARG A 6 7.71 -3.82 -29.20
C ARG A 6 7.02 -2.54 -28.73
N GLN A 7 7.77 -1.63 -28.08
CA GLN A 7 7.25 -0.34 -27.62
C GLN A 7 6.88 0.58 -28.80
N VAL A 8 7.71 0.63 -29.85
CA VAL A 8 7.46 1.43 -31.06
C VAL A 8 6.26 0.89 -31.83
N TRP A 9 6.12 -0.43 -31.96
CA TRP A 9 4.95 -1.06 -32.58
C TRP A 9 3.66 -0.77 -31.81
N ILE A 10 3.70 -0.78 -30.47
CA ILE A 10 2.52 -0.44 -29.65
C ILE A 10 2.15 1.04 -29.78
N ASN A 11 3.13 1.96 -29.82
CA ASN A 11 2.87 3.39 -30.08
C ASN A 11 2.32 3.64 -31.48
N PHE A 12 2.84 2.95 -32.50
CA PHE A 12 2.35 3.05 -33.88
C PHE A 12 0.93 2.49 -34.02
N LEU A 13 0.64 1.34 -33.38
CA LEU A 13 -0.71 0.79 -33.25
C LEU A 13 -1.65 1.64 -32.37
N GLY A 14 -1.12 2.52 -31.52
CA GLY A 14 -1.90 3.47 -30.74
C GLY A 14 -2.22 4.77 -31.49
N LEU A 15 -1.42 5.13 -32.50
CA LEU A 15 -1.63 6.29 -33.38
C LEU A 15 -2.50 5.95 -34.61
N LEU A 16 -2.35 4.74 -35.15
CA LEU A 16 -3.13 4.23 -36.29
C LEU A 16 -4.65 4.21 -36.13
N PRO A 17 -5.24 3.86 -34.98
CA PRO A 17 -6.58 3.29 -34.98
C PRO A 17 -7.69 4.35 -34.98
N GLY A 18 -7.42 5.56 -34.50
CA GLY A 18 -8.33 6.71 -34.68
C GLY A 18 -8.37 7.22 -36.13
N SER A 19 -7.21 7.36 -36.77
CA SER A 19 -7.09 7.80 -38.16
C SER A 19 -7.54 6.75 -39.18
N LEU A 20 -7.31 5.45 -38.89
CA LEU A 20 -7.68 4.37 -39.80
C LEU A 20 -9.19 4.16 -39.85
N VAL A 21 -9.87 4.20 -38.68
CA VAL A 21 -11.33 4.11 -38.62
C VAL A 21 -11.99 5.30 -39.33
N THR A 22 -11.46 6.51 -39.16
CA THR A 22 -11.96 7.71 -39.85
C THR A 22 -11.72 7.64 -41.36
N VAL A 23 -10.53 7.23 -41.81
CA VAL A 23 -10.24 7.04 -43.25
C VAL A 23 -11.13 5.96 -43.86
N LEU A 24 -11.35 4.84 -43.16
CA LEU A 24 -12.23 3.78 -43.65
C LEU A 24 -13.69 4.21 -43.67
N ALA A 25 -14.16 4.98 -42.68
CA ALA A 25 -15.50 5.56 -42.68
C ALA A 25 -15.70 6.53 -43.84
N ILE A 26 -14.70 7.38 -44.12
CA ILE A 26 -14.71 8.29 -45.28
C ILE A 26 -14.73 7.50 -46.59
N ALA A 27 -13.94 6.44 -46.72
CA ALA A 27 -13.91 5.58 -47.91
C ALA A 27 -15.24 4.83 -48.12
N VAL A 28 -15.86 4.31 -47.05
CA VAL A 28 -17.19 3.69 -47.10
C VAL A 28 -18.26 4.70 -47.52
N ALA A 29 -18.23 5.92 -46.97
CA ALA A 29 -19.16 6.98 -47.37
C ALA A 29 -18.99 7.36 -48.85
N PHE A 30 -17.74 7.46 -49.32
CA PHE A 30 -17.44 7.79 -50.72
C PHE A 30 -17.95 6.71 -51.70
N LEU A 31 -17.72 5.43 -51.39
CA LEU A 31 -18.17 4.31 -52.23
C LEU A 31 -19.68 4.02 -52.15
N ARG A 32 -20.35 4.50 -51.09
CA ARG A 32 -21.80 4.38 -50.94
C ARG A 32 -22.55 5.53 -51.59
N PHE A 33 -21.92 6.70 -51.73
CA PHE A 33 -22.54 7.91 -52.28
C PHE A 33 -22.32 8.10 -53.79
N TYR A 34 -21.23 7.55 -54.34
CA TYR A 34 -20.97 7.52 -55.79
C TYR A 34 -21.39 6.16 -56.39
N ASP A 35 -22.19 6.18 -57.46
CA ASP A 35 -22.69 4.96 -58.12
C ASP A 35 -21.84 4.57 -59.35
N GLN A 36 -22.08 3.39 -59.91
CA GLN A 36 -21.32 2.83 -61.04
C GLN A 36 -21.28 3.77 -62.28
N GLN A 37 -22.23 4.70 -62.41
CA GLN A 37 -22.27 5.72 -63.46
C GLN A 37 -21.22 6.82 -63.30
N ASP A 38 -20.88 7.23 -62.08
CA ASP A 38 -19.87 8.26 -61.81
C ASP A 38 -18.44 7.74 -62.00
N PHE A 39 -18.24 6.42 -61.86
CA PHE A 39 -16.97 5.75 -62.08
C PHE A 39 -16.74 5.32 -63.55
N GLN A 40 -17.70 5.55 -64.46
CA GLN A 40 -17.50 5.26 -65.89
C GLN A 40 -16.33 6.06 -66.48
N PHE A 41 -16.04 7.26 -65.95
CA PHE A 41 -14.88 8.06 -66.37
C PHE A 41 -13.54 7.49 -65.91
N LEU A 42 -13.54 6.61 -64.90
CA LEU A 42 -12.34 6.04 -64.30
C LEU A 42 -12.10 4.57 -64.66
N SER A 43 -13.07 3.85 -65.25
CA SER A 43 -13.02 2.43 -65.70
C SER A 43 -12.37 1.39 -64.77
N THR A 44 -11.94 1.77 -63.57
CA THR A 44 -10.95 1.02 -62.78
C THR A 44 -11.61 0.28 -61.62
N VAL A 45 -12.81 0.69 -61.19
CA VAL A 45 -13.49 0.08 -60.03
C VAL A 45 -14.69 -0.73 -60.49
N ALA A 46 -14.46 -2.03 -60.72
CA ALA A 46 -15.54 -3.00 -60.93
C ALA A 46 -16.22 -3.33 -59.59
N GLN A 47 -17.57 -3.30 -59.57
CA GLN A 47 -18.45 -3.71 -58.46
C GLN A 47 -18.32 -2.88 -57.16
N PRO A 48 -18.74 -1.60 -57.17
CA PRO A 48 -18.64 -0.69 -56.03
C PRO A 48 -19.33 -1.19 -54.75
N GLN A 49 -20.45 -1.93 -54.84
CA GLN A 49 -21.11 -2.47 -53.63
C GLN A 49 -20.26 -3.54 -52.91
N LEU A 50 -19.52 -4.37 -53.65
CA LEU A 50 -18.64 -5.39 -53.06
C LEU A 50 -17.46 -4.74 -52.32
N TRP A 51 -16.90 -3.67 -52.88
CA TRP A 51 -15.85 -2.87 -52.26
C TRP A 51 -16.34 -2.15 -51.00
N SER A 52 -17.56 -1.57 -51.03
CA SER A 52 -18.19 -0.97 -49.85
C SER A 52 -18.35 -1.98 -48.70
N ASN A 53 -18.82 -3.20 -48.97
CA ASN A 53 -18.98 -4.22 -47.94
C ASN A 53 -17.62 -4.64 -47.35
N ARG A 54 -16.60 -4.80 -48.18
CA ARG A 54 -15.23 -5.11 -47.74
C ARG A 54 -14.65 -4.01 -46.85
N LEU A 55 -14.85 -2.75 -47.20
CA LEU A 55 -14.39 -1.62 -46.39
C LEU A 55 -15.17 -1.48 -45.09
N THR A 56 -16.45 -1.83 -45.08
CA THR A 56 -17.27 -1.84 -43.85
C THR A 56 -16.73 -2.89 -42.88
N VAL A 57 -16.43 -4.10 -43.36
CA VAL A 57 -15.79 -5.13 -42.54
C VAL A 57 -14.41 -4.68 -42.07
N ALA A 58 -13.61 -4.05 -42.93
CA ALA A 58 -12.31 -3.51 -42.55
C ALA A 58 -12.43 -2.42 -41.46
N ALA A 59 -13.42 -1.52 -41.56
CA ALA A 59 -13.72 -0.50 -40.55
C ALA A 59 -14.09 -1.13 -39.20
N LEU A 60 -14.93 -2.17 -39.21
CA LEU A 60 -15.30 -2.90 -37.99
C LEU A 60 -14.10 -3.59 -37.35
N LEU A 61 -13.25 -4.25 -38.14
CA LEU A 61 -12.03 -4.88 -37.64
C LEU A 61 -11.03 -3.85 -37.09
N ALA A 62 -10.90 -2.71 -37.75
CA ALA A 62 -10.07 -1.60 -37.29
C ALA A 62 -10.60 -1.02 -35.96
N ALA A 63 -11.91 -0.87 -35.82
CA ALA A 63 -12.53 -0.40 -34.59
C ALA A 63 -12.35 -1.39 -33.43
N LEU A 64 -12.47 -2.70 -33.71
CA LEU A 64 -12.24 -3.74 -32.71
C LEU A 64 -10.78 -3.77 -32.25
N ALA A 65 -9.84 -3.63 -33.19
CA ALA A 65 -8.41 -3.51 -32.89
C ALA A 65 -8.11 -2.25 -32.07
N ASN A 66 -8.73 -1.11 -32.41
CA ASN A 66 -8.63 0.13 -31.63
C ASN A 66 -9.06 -0.10 -30.17
N PHE A 67 -10.24 -0.69 -30.00
CA PHE A 67 -10.80 -0.98 -28.69
C PHE A 67 -9.90 -1.92 -27.89
N GLY A 68 -9.37 -2.98 -28.53
CA GLY A 68 -8.45 -3.91 -27.86
C GLY A 68 -7.13 -3.26 -27.41
N VAL A 69 -6.54 -2.38 -28.24
CA VAL A 69 -5.31 -1.65 -27.89
C VAL A 69 -5.58 -0.68 -26.74
N GLU A 70 -6.66 0.08 -26.81
CA GLU A 70 -7.03 1.04 -25.77
C GLU A 70 -7.40 0.35 -24.45
N TRP A 71 -8.13 -0.76 -24.52
CA TRP A 71 -8.43 -1.60 -23.35
C TRP A 71 -7.15 -2.11 -22.68
N ASN A 72 -6.21 -2.65 -23.47
CA ASN A 72 -4.93 -3.14 -22.95
C ASN A 72 -4.06 -2.01 -22.37
N ARG A 73 -4.11 -0.81 -22.96
CA ARG A 73 -3.44 0.37 -22.43
C ARG A 73 -4.04 0.77 -21.08
N ARG A 74 -5.36 0.86 -21.00
CA ARG A 74 -6.08 1.23 -19.77
C ARG A 74 -5.92 0.19 -18.67
N ASN A 75 -5.89 -1.11 -19.01
CA ASN A 75 -5.63 -2.17 -18.03
C ASN A 75 -4.23 -2.02 -17.42
N ARG A 76 -3.21 -1.77 -18.24
CA ARG A 76 -1.84 -1.52 -17.74
C ARG A 76 -1.72 -0.26 -16.90
N GLU A 77 -2.49 0.78 -17.19
CA GLU A 77 -2.56 1.98 -16.36
C GLU A 77 -3.20 1.65 -15.00
N GLY A 78 -4.31 0.90 -14.99
CA GLY A 78 -4.96 0.43 -13.77
C GLY A 78 -4.09 -0.50 -12.91
N ASP A 79 -3.34 -1.40 -13.54
CA ASP A 79 -2.40 -2.29 -12.85
C ASP A 79 -1.30 -1.48 -12.14
N ARG A 80 -0.78 -0.43 -12.78
CA ARG A 80 0.24 0.45 -12.18
C ARG A 80 -0.30 1.27 -11.01
N GLU A 81 -1.52 1.77 -11.11
CA GLU A 81 -2.16 2.49 -10.00
C GLU A 81 -2.39 1.56 -8.81
N THR A 82 -2.80 0.31 -9.06
CA THR A 82 -3.01 -0.69 -8.02
C THR A 82 -1.68 -1.07 -7.36
N GLU A 83 -0.64 -1.37 -8.14
CA GLU A 83 0.70 -1.62 -7.61
C GLU A 83 1.25 -0.43 -6.81
N ALA A 84 0.98 0.81 -7.23
CA ALA A 84 1.40 1.99 -6.50
C ALA A 84 0.70 2.09 -5.15
N ARG A 85 -0.63 1.86 -5.11
CA ARG A 85 -1.41 1.82 -3.87
C ARG A 85 -0.94 0.71 -2.94
N ASP A 86 -0.67 -0.48 -3.47
CA ASP A 86 -0.20 -1.62 -2.67
C ASP A 86 1.17 -1.32 -2.06
N ARG A 87 2.09 -0.71 -2.82
CA ARG A 87 3.40 -0.28 -2.30
C ARG A 87 3.27 0.80 -1.24
N GLU A 88 2.33 1.73 -1.37
CA GLU A 88 2.07 2.76 -0.37
C GLU A 88 1.47 2.15 0.90
N ALA A 89 0.52 1.24 0.78
CA ALA A 89 -0.07 0.51 1.89
C ALA A 89 0.99 -0.30 2.65
N GLU A 90 1.85 -1.04 1.94
CA GLU A 90 2.93 -1.82 2.55
C GLU A 90 3.95 -0.93 3.28
N ARG A 91 4.24 0.26 2.74
CA ARG A 91 5.12 1.24 3.42
C ARG A 91 4.47 1.76 4.70
N ALA A 92 3.20 2.13 4.64
CA ALA A 92 2.46 2.61 5.81
C ALA A 92 2.37 1.54 6.91
N GLU A 93 2.14 0.28 6.53
CA GLU A 93 2.12 -0.85 7.47
C GLU A 93 3.48 -1.05 8.13
N ARG A 94 4.58 -1.04 7.36
CA ARG A 94 5.94 -1.15 7.91
C ARG A 94 6.29 0.01 8.84
N GLU A 95 5.82 1.22 8.54
CA GLU A 95 6.03 2.40 9.39
C GLU A 95 5.23 2.29 10.70
N ALA A 96 3.96 1.87 10.62
CA ALA A 96 3.12 1.61 11.78
C ALA A 96 3.71 0.51 12.67
N GLU A 97 4.24 -0.57 12.09
CA GLU A 97 4.89 -1.65 12.83
C GLU A 97 6.15 -1.15 13.56
N ARG A 98 6.97 -0.33 12.90
CA ARG A 98 8.16 0.29 13.52
C ARG A 98 7.77 1.19 14.68
N ALA A 99 6.78 2.07 14.48
CA ALA A 99 6.27 2.95 15.51
C ALA A 99 5.69 2.15 16.70
N GLY A 100 4.98 1.05 16.43
CA GLY A 100 4.47 0.15 17.46
C GLY A 100 5.58 -0.50 18.29
N ARG A 101 6.63 -1.02 17.63
CA ARG A 101 7.79 -1.60 18.31
C ARG A 101 8.56 -0.57 19.13
N GLU A 102 8.68 0.66 18.65
CA GLU A 102 9.34 1.74 19.37
C GLU A 102 8.53 2.16 20.61
N ALA A 103 7.22 2.32 20.47
CA ALA A 103 6.31 2.60 21.58
C ALA A 103 6.33 1.48 22.63
N GLU A 104 6.40 0.22 22.21
CA GLU A 104 6.52 -0.90 23.13
C GLU A 104 7.85 -0.88 23.89
N ARG A 105 8.97 -0.60 23.22
CA ARG A 105 10.29 -0.45 23.87
C ARG A 105 10.29 0.68 24.89
N ALA A 106 9.80 1.85 24.50
CA ALA A 106 9.67 2.99 25.40
C ALA A 106 8.76 2.66 26.59
N GLY A 107 7.64 1.96 26.35
CA GLY A 107 6.76 1.49 27.42
C GLY A 107 7.43 0.52 28.39
N ARG A 108 8.27 -0.40 27.89
CA ARG A 108 9.05 -1.32 28.73
C ARG A 108 10.11 -0.59 29.55
N GLU A 109 10.80 0.38 28.97
CA GLU A 109 11.80 1.21 29.66
C GLU A 109 11.14 2.02 30.79
N VAL A 110 10.05 2.71 30.52
CA VAL A 110 9.29 3.47 31.54
C VAL A 110 8.80 2.55 32.67
N ARG A 111 8.34 1.32 32.36
CA ARG A 111 7.93 0.35 33.39
C ARG A 111 9.11 -0.08 34.24
N ARG A 112 10.27 -0.33 33.63
CA ARG A 112 11.50 -0.70 34.31
C ARG A 112 11.97 0.41 35.23
N ASP A 113 12.09 1.63 34.73
CA ASP A 113 12.49 2.81 35.51
C ASP A 113 11.56 3.03 36.71
N ARG A 114 10.25 2.85 36.50
CA ARG A 114 9.27 2.97 37.57
C ARG A 114 9.42 1.88 38.63
N GLN A 115 9.81 0.66 38.23
CA GLN A 115 10.06 -0.43 39.16
C GLN A 115 11.36 -0.23 39.93
N GLU A 116 12.42 0.20 39.27
CA GLU A 116 13.71 0.55 39.88
C GLU A 116 13.52 1.69 40.89
N ALA A 117 12.86 2.79 40.51
CA ALA A 117 12.56 3.89 41.42
C ALA A 117 11.69 3.50 42.63
N ARG A 118 10.82 2.48 42.48
CA ARG A 118 10.04 1.93 43.60
C ARG A 118 10.92 1.13 44.56
N ARG A 119 11.82 0.29 44.04
CA ARG A 119 12.79 -0.47 44.83
C ARG A 119 13.72 0.47 45.60
N ASP A 120 14.27 1.49 44.95
CA ASP A 120 15.16 2.47 45.59
C ASP A 120 14.48 3.18 46.77
N ARG A 121 13.21 3.58 46.60
CA ARG A 121 12.43 4.22 47.67
C ARG A 121 12.25 3.28 48.87
N GLN A 122 11.99 2.01 48.62
CA GLN A 122 11.85 1.00 49.67
C GLN A 122 13.18 0.74 50.38
N GLU A 123 14.29 0.62 49.64
CA GLU A 123 15.62 0.42 50.20
C GLU A 123 16.05 1.60 51.09
N ILE A 124 15.84 2.84 50.62
CA ILE A 124 16.10 4.05 51.40
C ILE A 124 15.27 4.06 52.69
N ARG A 125 13.98 3.70 52.60
CA ARG A 125 13.08 3.66 53.77
C ARG A 125 13.54 2.62 54.79
N TYR A 126 13.93 1.43 54.32
CA TYR A 126 14.48 0.36 55.15
C TYR A 126 15.77 0.79 55.85
N ARG A 127 16.77 1.27 55.09
CA ARG A 127 18.05 1.73 55.66
C ARG A 127 17.85 2.82 56.71
N LYS A 128 16.94 3.76 56.45
CA LYS A 128 16.61 4.83 57.40
C LYS A 128 16.01 4.29 58.70
N ALA A 129 15.05 3.37 58.61
CA ALA A 129 14.42 2.76 59.79
C ALA A 129 15.43 1.91 60.59
N GLN A 130 16.27 1.15 59.89
CA GLN A 130 17.32 0.34 60.49
C GLN A 130 18.35 1.22 61.23
N LEU A 131 18.83 2.29 60.60
CA LEU A 131 19.76 3.24 61.23
C LEU A 131 19.14 3.89 62.48
N ARG A 132 17.87 4.29 62.43
CA ARG A 132 17.17 4.85 63.60
C ARG A 132 17.12 3.87 64.76
N TYR A 133 16.78 2.62 64.50
CA TYR A 133 16.74 1.57 65.53
C TYR A 133 18.13 1.25 66.10
N GLN A 134 19.18 1.24 65.27
CA GLN A 134 20.56 1.03 65.73
C GLN A 134 21.09 2.18 66.58
N LEU A 135 20.71 3.42 66.26
CA LEU A 135 21.11 4.60 67.02
C LEU A 135 20.34 4.74 68.34
N ASP A 136 19.05 4.40 68.34
CA ASP A 136 18.19 4.41 69.52
C ASP A 136 17.21 3.23 69.46
N PRO A 137 17.47 2.13 70.19
CA PRO A 137 16.61 0.95 70.22
C PRO A 137 15.39 1.16 71.13
N SER A 138 14.62 2.20 70.82
CA SER A 138 13.37 2.52 71.50
C SER A 138 12.18 1.83 70.82
N GLU A 139 11.13 1.57 71.60
CA GLU A 139 9.91 0.91 71.14
C GLU A 139 9.25 1.60 69.91
N PRO A 140 9.24 2.95 69.78
CA PRO A 140 8.75 3.61 68.57
C PRO A 140 9.54 3.25 67.31
N HIS A 141 10.88 3.23 67.38
CA HIS A 141 11.73 2.87 66.23
C HIS A 141 11.64 1.39 65.89
N ARG A 142 11.44 0.52 66.89
CA ARG A 142 11.19 -0.91 66.68
C ARG A 142 9.92 -1.13 65.86
N ARG A 143 8.82 -0.46 66.22
CA ARG A 143 7.55 -0.51 65.48
C ARG A 143 7.66 0.07 64.07
N GLU A 144 8.42 1.16 63.90
CA GLU A 144 8.69 1.73 62.57
C GLU A 144 9.42 0.71 61.67
N LEU A 145 10.43 0.02 62.22
CA LEU A 145 11.19 -1.01 61.49
C LEU A 145 10.32 -2.24 61.16
N GLU A 146 9.53 -2.74 62.12
CA GLU A 146 8.58 -3.84 61.91
C GLU A 146 7.57 -3.50 60.80
N ALA A 147 7.04 -2.27 60.77
CA ALA A 147 6.11 -1.82 59.73
C ALA A 147 6.75 -1.76 58.33
N VAL A 148 8.03 -1.36 58.24
CA VAL A 148 8.76 -1.35 56.95
C VAL A 148 9.07 -2.76 56.48
N LEU A 149 9.43 -3.67 57.39
CA LEU A 149 9.66 -5.09 57.07
C LEU A 149 8.38 -5.76 56.55
N ALA A 150 7.24 -5.55 57.23
CA ALA A 150 5.95 -6.06 56.78
C ALA A 150 5.57 -5.55 55.37
N ALA A 151 5.81 -4.27 55.09
CA ALA A 151 5.56 -3.69 53.77
C ALA A 151 6.51 -4.22 52.67
N LEU A 152 7.71 -4.66 53.01
CA LEU A 152 8.64 -5.31 52.09
C LEU A 152 8.22 -6.75 51.77
N GLU A 153 7.72 -7.47 52.78
CA GLU A 153 7.21 -8.83 52.62
C GLU A 153 5.97 -8.87 51.71
N GLU A 154 5.04 -7.93 51.89
CA GLU A 154 3.89 -7.75 50.99
C GLU A 154 4.33 -7.41 49.55
N TYR A 155 5.38 -6.60 49.41
CA TYR A 155 5.94 -6.26 48.11
C TYR A 155 6.59 -7.48 47.43
N GLU A 156 7.26 -8.34 48.17
CA GLU A 156 7.85 -9.58 47.65
C GLU A 156 6.77 -10.56 47.16
N GLN A 157 5.70 -10.73 47.93
CA GLN A 157 4.54 -11.57 47.56
C GLN A 157 3.89 -11.08 46.27
N THR A 158 3.61 -9.78 46.17
CA THR A 158 3.02 -9.18 44.96
C THR A 158 3.95 -9.25 43.75
N LEU A 159 5.27 -9.20 43.94
CA LEU A 159 6.22 -9.38 42.84
C LEU A 159 6.28 -10.84 42.37
N GLY A 160 6.18 -11.80 43.31
CA GLY A 160 6.15 -13.23 43.02
C GLY A 160 4.95 -13.63 42.16
N GLU A 161 3.77 -13.11 42.48
CA GLU A 161 2.54 -13.37 41.69
C GLU A 161 2.63 -12.85 40.26
N VAL A 162 3.23 -11.68 40.06
CA VAL A 162 3.40 -11.07 38.72
C VAL A 162 4.42 -11.83 37.86
N ILE A 163 5.39 -12.51 38.46
CA ILE A 163 6.41 -13.30 37.73
C ILE A 163 5.91 -14.72 37.41
N SER A 164 4.96 -15.25 38.19
CA SER A 164 4.38 -16.58 37.98
C SER A 164 3.13 -16.61 37.07
N SER A 165 2.65 -15.45 36.62
CA SER A 165 1.54 -15.30 35.65
C SER A 165 2.04 -14.99 34.24
#